data_AF-A0A7S3YS18-F1
#
_entry.id   AF-A0A7S3YS18-F1
#
_cell.length_a   1.000
_cell.length_b   1.000
_cell.length_c   1.000
_cell.angle_alpha   90.00
_cell.angle_beta   90.00
_cell.angle_gamma   90.00
#
_symmetry.space_group_name_H-M   'P 1'
#
loop_
_entity.id
_entity.type
_entity.pdbx_description
1 polymer ?
#
loop_
_entity_poly.entity_id
_entity_poly.type
_entity_poly.pdbx_seq_one_letter_code
_entity_poly.pdbx_strand_id
1 'polypeptide(L)'
;ISSAIMEVSGCTRRRMGELYKKHGDLGDVAYHARSKQRMMFKPKFLTIHEVRGLMITMSEDKGQGSQQRKKAIILNMLRRCSAVEVRWIVRTLIQHKRTGA
;
A
#
# COMPACT_ATOMS: atom_id res chain seq x y z
N ILE A 1 0.17 5.68 4.64
CA ILE A 1 -0.32 4.76 3.58
C ILE A 1 -0.67 5.53 2.31
N SER A 2 -1.50 6.58 2.36
CA SER A 2 -1.86 7.37 1.16
C SER A 2 -0.65 7.93 0.40
N SER A 3 0.40 8.36 1.11
CA SER A 3 1.68 8.77 0.49
C SER A 3 2.36 7.64 -0.29
N ALA A 4 2.35 6.41 0.24
CA ALA A 4 2.91 5.25 -0.44
C ALA A 4 2.07 4.84 -1.66
N ILE A 5 0.74 4.93 -1.57
CA ILE A 5 -0.15 4.69 -2.72
C ILE A 5 0.15 5.70 -3.83
N MET A 6 0.20 6.99 -3.52
CA MET A 6 0.53 8.04 -4.51
C MET A 6 1.90 7.81 -5.15
N GLU A 7 2.90 7.46 -4.36
CA GLU A 7 4.26 7.22 -4.84
C GLU A 7 4.35 6.01 -5.78
N VAL A 8 3.68 4.90 -5.46
CA VAL A 8 3.72 3.71 -6.31
C VAL A 8 2.83 3.83 -7.54
N SER A 9 1.70 4.55 -7.43
CA SER A 9 0.75 4.74 -8.53
C SER A 9 1.06 5.93 -9.46
N GLY A 10 2.00 6.80 -9.08
CA GLY A 10 2.22 8.10 -9.73
C GLY A 10 1.02 9.04 -9.64
N CYS A 11 0.06 8.76 -8.77
CA CYS A 11 -1.21 9.49 -8.69
C CYS A 11 -1.03 10.82 -7.94
N THR A 12 -1.62 11.90 -8.47
CA THR A 12 -1.61 13.20 -7.81
C THR A 12 -2.57 13.23 -6.61
N ARG A 13 -2.32 14.12 -5.64
CA ARG A 13 -3.21 14.30 -4.48
C ARG A 13 -4.65 14.63 -4.89
N ARG A 14 -4.83 15.45 -5.93
CA ARG A 14 -6.16 15.78 -6.48
C ARG A 14 -6.89 14.52 -6.94
N ARG A 15 -6.23 13.72 -7.78
CA ARG A 15 -6.81 12.49 -8.33
C ARG A 15 -7.10 11.46 -7.25
N MET A 16 -6.23 11.36 -6.25
CA MET A 16 -6.43 10.51 -5.08
C MET A 16 -7.71 10.91 -4.32
N GLY A 17 -7.96 12.21 -4.14
CA GLY A 17 -9.19 12.72 -3.52
C GLY A 17 -10.45 12.42 -4.35
N GLU A 18 -10.39 12.57 -5.67
CA GLU A 18 -11.50 12.19 -6.57
C GLU A 18 -11.84 10.71 -6.47
N LEU A 19 -10.82 9.83 -6.48
CA LEU A 19 -11.01 8.40 -6.35
C LEU A 19 -11.60 8.05 -4.98
N TYR A 20 -11.14 8.71 -3.92
CA TYR A 20 -11.69 8.49 -2.58
C TYR A 20 -13.16 8.90 -2.49
N LYS A 21 -13.54 10.05 -3.04
CA LYS A 21 -14.95 10.49 -3.13
C LYS A 21 -15.82 9.49 -3.90
N LYS A 22 -15.27 8.84 -4.93
CA LYS A 22 -15.99 7.88 -5.76
C LYS A 22 -16.14 6.50 -5.11
N HIS A 23 -15.10 6.02 -4.44
CA HIS A 23 -15.01 4.62 -3.99
C HIS A 23 -15.16 4.43 -2.47
N GLY A 24 -14.96 5.47 -1.66
CA GLY A 24 -15.17 5.44 -0.21
C GLY A 24 -14.16 4.61 0.61
N ASP A 25 -13.39 3.72 -0.03
CA ASP A 25 -12.37 2.87 0.62
C ASP A 25 -10.99 3.05 -0.01
N LEU A 26 -9.96 3.18 0.82
CA LEU A 26 -8.58 3.34 0.37
C LEU A 26 -8.05 2.09 -0.37
N GLY A 27 -8.57 0.90 -0.09
CA GLY A 27 -8.23 -0.30 -0.86
C GLY A 27 -8.69 -0.20 -2.31
N ASP A 28 -9.94 0.21 -2.53
CA ASP A 28 -10.46 0.44 -3.88
C ASP A 28 -9.77 1.61 -4.58
N VAL A 29 -9.48 2.68 -3.85
CA VAL A 29 -8.68 3.76 -4.43
C VAL A 29 -7.30 3.27 -4.87
N ALA A 30 -6.62 2.47 -4.05
CA ALA A 30 -5.31 1.94 -4.39
C ALA A 30 -5.37 1.00 -5.61
N TYR A 31 -6.42 0.18 -5.71
CA TYR A 31 -6.71 -0.64 -6.90
C TYR A 31 -6.83 0.22 -8.15
N HIS A 32 -7.70 1.24 -8.12
CA HIS A 32 -7.96 2.08 -9.29
C HIS A 32 -6.79 3.00 -9.66
N ALA A 33 -6.01 3.44 -8.66
CA ALA A 33 -4.78 4.20 -8.90
C ALA A 33 -3.72 3.33 -9.58
N ARG A 34 -3.58 2.07 -9.16
CA ARG A 34 -2.60 1.11 -9.69
C ARG A 34 -3.00 0.51 -11.04
N SER A 35 -4.29 0.23 -11.25
CA SER A 35 -4.80 -0.46 -12.45
C SER A 35 -4.58 0.33 -13.74
N LYS A 36 -4.36 1.64 -13.66
CA LYS A 36 -4.10 2.50 -14.83
C LYS A 36 -2.63 2.54 -15.22
N GLN A 37 -1.72 2.02 -14.39
CA GLN A 37 -0.30 2.12 -14.61
C GLN A 37 0.21 0.90 -15.39
N ARG A 38 0.61 1.11 -16.65
CA ARG A 38 1.22 0.05 -17.45
C ARG A 38 2.66 -0.17 -16.97
N MET A 39 2.97 -1.37 -16.51
CA MET A 39 4.34 -1.75 -16.12
C MET A 39 5.09 -2.29 -17.32
N MET A 40 6.32 -1.81 -17.53
CA MET A 40 7.21 -2.31 -18.58
C MET A 40 7.69 -3.73 -18.27
N PHE A 41 7.93 -4.03 -16.98
CA PHE A 41 8.31 -5.35 -16.48
C PHE A 41 7.43 -5.72 -15.28
N LYS A 42 6.96 -6.97 -15.23
CA LYS A 42 6.25 -7.47 -14.06
C LYS A 42 7.26 -7.83 -12.97
N PRO A 43 7.18 -7.23 -11.78
CA PRO A 43 8.05 -7.58 -10.66
C PRO A 43 7.72 -8.99 -10.13
N LYS A 44 8.68 -9.61 -9.43
CA LYS A 44 8.50 -10.92 -8.81
C LYS A 44 7.31 -10.88 -7.83
N PHE A 45 6.37 -11.82 -8.02
CA PHE A 45 5.20 -11.98 -7.17
C PHE A 45 5.57 -12.08 -5.70
N LEU A 46 4.68 -11.62 -4.83
CA LEU A 46 4.79 -11.77 -3.39
C LEU A 46 4.14 -13.09 -2.96
N THR A 47 4.89 -13.90 -2.21
CA THR A 47 4.33 -15.08 -1.56
C THR A 47 3.66 -14.68 -0.25
N ILE A 48 2.70 -15.50 0.22
CA ILE A 48 2.04 -15.29 1.51
C ILE A 48 3.07 -15.30 2.67
N HIS A 49 4.08 -16.17 2.58
CA HIS A 49 5.17 -16.21 3.56
C HIS A 49 5.96 -14.90 3.61
N GLU A 50 6.31 -14.32 2.47
CA GLU A 50 6.97 -13.00 2.40
C GLU A 50 6.07 -11.90 2.97
N VAL A 51 4.79 -11.87 2.61
CA VAL A 51 3.84 -10.88 3.12
C VAL A 51 3.75 -10.96 4.65
N ARG A 52 3.62 -12.17 5.20
CA ARG A 52 3.60 -12.40 6.65
C ARG A 52 4.89 -11.92 7.32
N GLY A 53 6.05 -12.27 6.77
CA GLY A 53 7.35 -11.87 7.30
C GLY A 53 7.49 -10.35 7.35
N LEU A 54 7.16 -9.66 6.25
CA LEU A 54 7.23 -8.20 6.17
C LEU A 54 6.25 -7.53 7.15
N MET A 55 5.05 -8.08 7.34
CA MET A 55 4.10 -7.57 8.34
C MET A 55 4.61 -7.71 9.77
N ILE A 56 5.26 -8.84 10.10
CA ILE A 56 5.87 -9.05 11.42
C ILE A 56 7.01 -8.05 11.65
N THR A 57 7.92 -7.92 10.69
CA THR A 57 9.01 -6.94 10.75
C THR A 57 8.48 -5.52 10.96
N MET A 58 7.41 -5.14 10.26
CA MET A 58 6.76 -3.84 10.46
C MET A 58 6.12 -3.67 11.85
N SER A 59 5.60 -4.76 12.44
CA SER A 59 4.98 -4.72 13.76
C SER A 59 6.01 -4.58 14.89
N GLU A 60 7.19 -5.19 14.71
CA GLU A 60 8.30 -5.17 15.66
C GLU A 60 9.11 -3.86 15.58
N ASP A 61 9.13 -3.21 14.42
CA ASP A 61 9.88 -1.97 14.20
C ASP A 61 9.34 -0.80 15.05
N LYS A 62 10.18 -0.26 15.94
CA LYS A 62 9.85 0.78 16.93
C LYS A 62 10.97 1.83 17.01
N GLY A 63 10.72 2.92 17.75
CA GLY A 63 11.69 3.99 17.97
C GLY A 63 11.75 5.04 16.85
N GLN A 64 12.74 5.91 16.93
CA GLN A 64 12.93 7.02 15.98
C GLN A 64 13.16 6.48 14.57
N GLY A 65 12.52 7.11 13.58
CA GLY A 65 12.60 6.71 12.17
C GLY A 65 11.79 5.46 11.78
N SER A 66 11.11 4.79 12.72
CA SER A 66 10.29 3.59 12.44
C SER A 66 9.18 3.86 11.41
N GLN A 67 8.57 5.05 11.41
CA GLN A 67 7.57 5.42 10.41
C GLN A 67 8.13 5.39 8.98
N GLN A 68 9.37 5.84 8.78
CA GLN A 68 10.00 5.89 7.47
C GLN A 68 10.45 4.51 7.00
N ARG A 69 10.98 3.69 7.91
CA ARG A 69 11.30 2.27 7.65
C ARG A 69 10.05 1.46 7.29
N LYS A 70 8.97 1.57 8.06
CA LYS A 70 7.66 0.97 7.74
C LYS A 70 7.13 1.45 6.40
N LYS A 71 7.25 2.74 6.08
CA LYS A 71 6.88 3.27 4.76
C LYS A 71 7.69 2.60 3.64
N ALA A 72 8.99 2.41 3.83
CA ALA A 72 9.85 1.75 2.84
C ALA A 72 9.44 0.28 2.60
N ILE A 73 9.09 -0.46 3.66
CA ILE A 73 8.58 -1.84 3.54
C ILE A 73 7.25 -1.85 2.77
N ILE A 74 6.31 -0.97 3.11
CA ILE A 74 5.03 -0.85 2.39
C ILE A 74 5.27 -0.52 0.92
N LEU A 75 6.17 0.40 0.60
CA LEU A 75 6.51 0.75 -0.79
C LEU A 75 7.07 -0.46 -1.56
N ASN A 76 7.97 -1.23 -0.94
CA ASN A 76 8.52 -2.45 -1.54
C ASN A 76 7.41 -3.46 -1.84
N MET A 77 6.54 -3.73 -0.85
CA MET A 77 5.40 -4.63 -1.02
C MET A 77 4.49 -4.17 -2.15
N LEU A 78 4.03 -2.91 -2.07
CA LEU A 78 3.12 -2.35 -3.06
C LEU A 78 3.74 -2.46 -4.45
N ARG A 79 5.00 -2.09 -4.68
CA ARG A 79 5.65 -2.18 -6.01
C ARG A 79 5.59 -3.58 -6.62
N ARG A 80 5.62 -4.65 -5.81
CA ARG A 80 5.57 -6.05 -6.27
C ARG A 80 4.15 -6.58 -6.51
N CYS A 81 3.13 -5.92 -5.97
CA CYS A 81 1.74 -6.36 -6.06
C CYS A 81 1.07 -6.02 -7.40
N SER A 82 0.18 -6.90 -7.86
CA SER A 82 -0.86 -6.58 -8.84
C SER A 82 -1.90 -5.61 -8.25
N ALA A 83 -2.72 -5.00 -9.10
CA ALA A 83 -3.77 -4.09 -8.64
C ALA A 83 -4.72 -4.74 -7.62
N VAL A 84 -5.09 -6.01 -7.84
CA VAL A 84 -5.97 -6.77 -6.94
C VAL A 84 -5.32 -7.01 -5.59
N GLU A 85 -4.05 -7.41 -5.55
CA GLU A 85 -3.32 -7.64 -4.30
C GLU A 85 -3.13 -6.33 -3.50
N VAL A 86 -2.87 -5.21 -4.20
CA VAL A 86 -2.77 -3.88 -3.57
C VAL A 86 -4.04 -3.53 -2.80
N ARG A 87 -5.23 -3.83 -3.34
CA ARG A 87 -6.51 -3.60 -2.65
C ARG A 87 -6.52 -4.23 -1.26
N TRP A 88 -6.16 -5.50 -1.20
CA TRP A 88 -6.24 -6.29 0.03
C TRP A 88 -5.14 -5.92 1.02
N ILE A 89 -3.90 -5.72 0.56
CA ILE A 89 -2.82 -5.26 1.42
C ILE A 89 -3.12 -3.90 2.04
N VAL A 90 -3.64 -2.95 1.26
CA VAL A 90 -4.02 -1.63 1.78
C VAL A 90 -5.12 -1.74 2.84
N ARG A 91 -6.15 -2.58 2.61
CA ARG A 91 -7.19 -2.84 3.61
C ARG A 91 -6.62 -3.43 4.89
N THR A 92 -5.77 -4.45 4.80
CA THR A 92 -5.10 -5.05 5.97
C THR A 92 -4.30 -4.01 6.75
N LEU A 93 -3.48 -3.22 6.07
CA LEU A 93 -2.65 -2.19 6.70
C LEU A 93 -3.47 -1.07 7.37
N ILE A 94 -4.66 -0.75 6.85
CA ILE A 94 -5.57 0.25 7.44
C ILE A 94 -6.37 -0.33 8.60
N GLN A 95 -6.82 -1.59 8.50
CA GLN A 95 -7.53 -2.27 9.59
C GLN A 95 -6.66 -2.36 10.84
N HIS A 96 -5.37 -2.68 10.70
CA HIS A 96 -4.41 -2.60 11.81
C HIS A 96 -4.11 -1.17 12.29
N LYS A 97 -4.58 -0.15 11.57
CA LYS A 97 -4.46 1.27 11.92
C LYS A 97 -5.73 1.81 12.59
N ARG A 98 -6.73 0.98 12.88
CA ARG A 98 -7.82 1.27 13.85
C ARG A 98 -7.27 1.19 15.28
N THR A 99 -6.22 1.97 15.54
CA THR A 99 -5.97 2.50 16.88
C THR A 99 -7.15 3.43 17.17
N GLY A 100 -8.19 2.87 17.78
CA GLY A 100 -9.14 3.63 18.60
C GLY A 100 -8.43 4.03 19.88
N ALA A 101 -7.51 4.99 19.75
CA ALA A 101 -6.86 5.72 20.83
C ALA A 101 -6.76 7.18 20.38
#